data_AF-A0A496AA58-F1
#
_entry.id   AF-A0A496AA58-F1
#
_cell.length_a   1.000
_cell.length_b   1.000
_cell.length_c   1.000
_cell.angle_alpha   90.00
_cell.angle_beta   90.00
_cell.angle_gamma   90.00
#
_symmetry.space_group_name_H-M   'P 1'
#
loop_
_entity.id
_entity.type
_entity.pdbx_description
1 polymer ?
#
loop_
_entity_poly.entity_id
_entity_poly.type
_entity_poly.pdbx_seq_one_letter_code
_entity_poly.pdbx_strand_id
1 'polypeptide(L)'
;MEDYGAVKLSRRERQIMDIVYQRGHVSVADVLEDLPDQPSYSTVRALLRILEEKGYLTHKKDGKRYIYHPTQPRHQAGRSALKQIFQTFFDKSVEKTVIALVSEVDLSDEELDRLSQLIAQAKKGGTSS
;
A
#
# COMPACT_ATOMS: atom_id res chain seq x y z
N MET A 1 21.93 3.93 -4.21
CA MET A 1 20.99 3.52 -5.27
C MET A 1 20.65 2.08 -4.97
N GLU A 2 19.53 1.84 -4.30
CA GLU A 2 19.04 0.49 -4.01
C GLU A 2 17.76 0.29 -4.80
N ASP A 3 17.84 -0.70 -5.68
CA ASP A 3 16.81 -1.15 -6.60
C ASP A 3 15.69 -1.84 -5.81
N TYR A 4 14.72 -1.08 -5.31
CA TYR A 4 13.46 -1.63 -4.76
C TYR A 4 12.45 -1.89 -5.88
N GLY A 5 12.92 -2.51 -6.96
CA GLY A 5 12.08 -3.11 -7.97
C GLY A 5 11.19 -4.15 -7.32
N ALA A 6 9.92 -3.81 -7.11
CA ALA A 6 8.76 -4.68 -7.15
C ALA A 6 9.06 -6.18 -6.97
N VAL A 7 9.50 -6.62 -5.79
CA VAL A 7 9.35 -8.03 -5.40
C VAL A 7 7.86 -8.24 -5.29
N LYS A 8 7.27 -8.67 -6.41
CA LYS A 8 5.84 -8.71 -6.60
C LYS A 8 5.28 -9.65 -5.55
N LEU A 9 4.59 -9.10 -4.56
CA LEU A 9 3.93 -9.90 -3.55
C LEU A 9 3.06 -10.95 -4.25
N SER A 10 3.02 -12.17 -3.74
CA SER A 10 2.01 -13.14 -4.19
C SER A 10 0.61 -12.63 -3.84
N ARG A 11 -0.44 -13.23 -4.42
CA ARG A 11 -1.83 -12.88 -4.05
C ARG A 11 -2.04 -13.00 -2.54
N ARG A 12 -1.53 -14.08 -1.94
CA ARG A 12 -1.69 -14.35 -0.51
C ARG A 12 -0.86 -13.40 0.36
N GLU A 13 0.35 -13.05 -0.06
CA GLU A 13 1.19 -12.05 0.62
C GLU A 13 0.54 -10.67 0.62
N ARG A 14 -0.10 -10.25 -0.49
CA ARG A 14 -0.87 -9.00 -0.55
C ARG A 14 -2.01 -8.98 0.47
N GLN A 15 -2.80 -10.05 0.52
CA GLN A 15 -3.91 -10.15 1.47
C GLN A 15 -3.45 -10.00 2.92
N ILE A 16 -2.31 -10.61 3.28
CA ILE A 16 -1.73 -10.47 4.61
C ILE A 16 -1.26 -9.02 4.86
N MET A 17 -0.61 -8.39 3.89
CA MET A 17 -0.21 -6.98 4.02
C MET A 17 -1.41 -6.04 4.17
N ASP A 18 -2.52 -6.31 3.48
CA ASP A 18 -3.74 -5.51 3.64
C ASP A 18 -4.29 -5.60 5.07
N ILE A 19 -4.35 -6.81 5.63
CA ILE A 19 -4.76 -7.04 7.03
C ILE A 19 -3.81 -6.31 7.99
N VAL A 20 -2.49 -6.45 7.79
CA VAL A 20 -1.49 -5.77 8.63
C VAL A 20 -1.63 -4.26 8.55
N TYR A 21 -1.87 -3.70 7.37
CA TYR A 21 -2.07 -2.26 7.22
C TYR A 21 -3.37 -1.76 7.84
N GLN A 22 -4.42 -2.58 7.84
CA GLN A 22 -5.70 -2.24 8.44
C GLN A 22 -5.65 -2.28 9.98
N ARG A 23 -5.02 -3.32 10.56
CA ARG A 23 -4.90 -3.50 12.01
C ARG A 23 -3.69 -2.78 12.63
N GLY A 24 -2.67 -2.47 11.83
CA GLY A 24 -1.39 -1.87 12.27
C GLY A 24 -0.45 -2.88 12.95
N HIS A 25 -0.95 -3.63 13.92
CA HIS A 25 -0.21 -4.67 14.66
C HIS A 25 -1.02 -5.98 14.65
N VAL A 26 -0.38 -7.09 14.30
CA VAL A 26 -1.05 -8.39 14.18
C VAL A 26 -0.20 -9.55 14.69
N SER A 27 -0.82 -10.50 15.35
CA SER A 27 -0.28 -11.83 15.59
C SER A 27 -0.62 -12.78 14.43
N VAL A 28 -0.05 -13.99 14.45
CA VAL A 28 -0.42 -15.04 13.48
C VAL A 28 -1.90 -15.40 13.59
N ALA A 29 -2.46 -15.39 14.81
CA ALA A 29 -3.87 -15.70 15.03
C ALA A 29 -4.80 -14.62 14.43
N ASP A 30 -4.42 -13.33 14.56
CA ASP A 30 -5.17 -12.22 13.98
C ASP A 30 -5.24 -12.32 12.45
N VAL A 31 -4.11 -12.63 11.82
CA VAL A 31 -4.07 -12.81 10.36
C VAL A 31 -4.86 -14.05 9.92
N LEU A 32 -4.84 -15.12 10.72
CA LEU A 32 -5.61 -16.33 10.44
C LEU A 32 -7.13 -16.07 10.50
N GLU A 33 -7.56 -15.26 11.47
CA GLU A 33 -8.98 -14.89 11.64
C GLU A 33 -9.50 -14.06 10.46
N ASP A 34 -8.70 -13.10 9.97
CA ASP A 34 -9.09 -12.16 8.91
C ASP A 34 -8.88 -12.69 7.48
N LEU A 35 -8.14 -13.79 7.30
CA LEU A 35 -7.87 -14.35 5.98
C LEU A 35 -9.06 -15.18 5.47
N PRO A 36 -9.49 -14.98 4.20
CA PRO A 36 -10.43 -15.89 3.55
C PRO A 36 -9.76 -17.25 3.29
N ASP A 37 -10.55 -18.33 3.32
CA ASP A 37 -10.08 -19.71 3.16
C ASP A 37 -8.91 -20.01 4.12
N GLN A 38 -9.19 -19.94 5.42
CA GLN A 38 -8.22 -19.98 6.52
C GLN A 38 -7.17 -21.09 6.32
N PRO A 39 -5.93 -20.73 5.94
CA PRO A 39 -4.88 -21.72 5.76
C PRO A 39 -4.40 -22.22 7.13
N SER A 40 -3.52 -23.21 7.16
CA SER A 40 -2.97 -23.67 8.44
C SER A 40 -2.17 -22.55 9.15
N TYR A 41 -2.13 -22.59 10.49
CA TYR A 41 -1.36 -21.64 11.30
C TYR A 41 0.12 -21.58 10.89
N SER A 42 0.72 -22.73 10.56
CA SER A 42 2.12 -22.80 10.11
C SER A 42 2.31 -22.12 8.75
N THR A 43 1.32 -22.21 7.85
CA THR A 43 1.32 -21.48 6.57
C THR A 43 1.30 -19.98 6.79
N VAL A 44 0.41 -19.47 7.65
CA VAL A 44 0.35 -18.03 7.97
C VAL A 44 1.68 -17.56 8.58
N ARG A 45 2.22 -18.32 9.53
CA ARG A 45 3.52 -18.04 10.15
C ARG A 45 4.66 -18.00 9.13
N ALA A 46 4.68 -18.92 8.17
CA ALA A 46 5.68 -18.95 7.11
C ALA A 46 5.56 -17.71 6.20
N LEU A 47 4.35 -17.34 5.80
CA LEU A 47 4.12 -16.15 4.96
C LEU A 47 4.50 -14.84 5.67
N LEU A 48 4.20 -14.71 6.96
CA LEU A 48 4.63 -13.56 7.76
C LEU A 48 6.16 -13.46 7.85
N ARG A 49 6.86 -14.60 7.99
CA ARG A 49 8.32 -14.63 7.93
C ARG A 49 8.85 -14.24 6.56
N ILE A 50 8.27 -14.74 5.47
CA ILE A 50 8.66 -14.36 4.10
C ILE A 50 8.49 -12.84 3.90
N LEU A 51 7.39 -12.26 4.37
CA LEU A 51 7.16 -10.82 4.29
C LEU A 51 8.15 -10.00 5.14
N GLU A 52 8.57 -10.53 6.29
CA GLU A 52 9.63 -9.94 7.12
C GLU A 52 11.02 -10.05 6.46
N GLU A 53 11.36 -11.21 5.89
CA GLU A 53 12.61 -11.42 5.12
C GLU A 53 12.68 -10.50 3.89
N LYS A 54 11.53 -10.24 3.25
CA LYS A 54 11.40 -9.25 2.16
C LYS A 54 11.42 -7.80 2.64
N GLY A 55 11.46 -7.55 3.95
CA GLY A 55 11.54 -6.22 4.54
C GLY A 55 10.21 -5.45 4.62
N TYR A 56 9.07 -6.07 4.33
CA TYR A 56 7.75 -5.42 4.43
C TYR A 56 7.24 -5.36 5.87
N LEU A 57 7.61 -6.34 6.69
CA LEU A 57 7.18 -6.47 8.07
C LEU A 57 8.38 -6.55 9.01
N THR A 58 8.15 -6.23 10.27
CA THR A 58 9.03 -6.60 11.38
C THR A 58 8.19 -7.02 12.56
N HIS A 59 8.72 -7.87 13.45
CA HIS A 59 8.01 -8.30 14.65
C HIS A 59 8.63 -7.79 15.95
N LYS A 60 7.78 -7.68 16.97
CA LYS A 60 8.19 -7.60 18.38
C LYS A 60 7.72 -8.86 19.11
N LYS A 61 8.49 -9.31 20.10
CA LYS A 61 8.07 -10.40 20.99
C LYS A 61 7.15 -9.82 22.07
N ASP A 62 5.99 -10.44 22.24
CA ASP A 62 5.06 -10.18 23.33
C ASP A 62 4.76 -11.51 24.05
N GLY A 63 5.48 -11.73 25.15
CA GLY A 63 5.51 -13.03 25.84
C GLY A 63 5.95 -14.16 24.91
N LYS A 64 5.04 -15.10 24.63
CA LYS A 64 5.27 -16.24 23.71
C LYS A 64 4.81 -15.96 22.27
N ARG A 65 4.24 -14.79 22.00
CA ARG A 65 3.66 -14.41 20.71
C ARG A 65 4.59 -13.44 19.98
N TYR A 66 4.52 -13.47 18.65
CA TYR A 66 5.16 -12.47 17.79
C TYR A 66 4.08 -11.55 17.24
N ILE A 67 4.29 -10.25 17.39
CA ILE A 67 3.41 -9.20 16.90
C ILE A 67 4.11 -8.50 15.75
N TYR A 68 3.61 -8.75 14.54
CA TYR A 68 4.08 -8.19 13.28
C TYR A 68 3.46 -6.82 13.03
N HIS A 69 4.22 -5.93 12.40
CA HIS A 69 3.80 -4.60 12.00
C HIS A 69 4.58 -4.15 10.76
N PRO A 70 4.03 -3.23 9.95
CA PRO A 70 4.66 -2.85 8.70
C PRO A 70 5.90 -1.98 8.97
N THR A 71 6.96 -2.19 8.18
CA THR A 71 8.18 -1.38 8.25
C THR A 71 7.99 0.03 7.69
N GLN A 72 7.02 0.20 6.79
CA GLN A 72 6.65 1.48 6.20
C GLN A 72 5.15 1.76 6.37
N PRO A 73 4.74 3.01 6.65
CA PRO A 73 3.33 3.37 6.67
C PRO A 73 2.61 3.11 5.34
N ARG A 74 1.33 2.72 5.37
CA ARG A 74 0.50 2.43 4.18
C ARG A 74 0.56 3.55 3.14
N HIS A 75 0.51 4.80 3.59
CA HIS A 75 0.57 5.97 2.70
C HIS A 75 1.90 6.09 1.95
N GLN A 76 3.03 5.71 2.59
CA GLN A 76 4.34 5.75 1.94
C GLN A 76 4.47 4.63 0.92
N ALA A 77 4.03 3.41 1.28
CA ALA A 77 3.99 2.29 0.35
C ALA A 77 3.14 2.59 -0.89
N GLY A 78 1.94 3.17 -0.68
CA GLY A 78 1.05 3.59 -1.76
C GLY A 78 1.68 4.68 -2.65
N ARG A 79 2.33 5.70 -2.07
CA ARG A 79 3.03 6.74 -2.84
C ARG A 79 4.18 6.16 -3.67
N SER A 80 4.95 5.23 -3.12
CA SER A 80 6.05 4.57 -3.82
C SER A 80 5.53 3.73 -4.99
N ALA A 81 4.46 2.96 -4.78
CA ALA A 81 3.81 2.19 -5.84
C ALA A 81 3.27 3.09 -6.97
N LEU A 82 2.55 4.17 -6.61
CA LEU A 82 2.04 5.13 -7.59
C LEU A 82 3.18 5.81 -8.36
N LYS A 83 4.28 6.18 -7.68
CA LYS A 83 5.46 6.77 -8.32
C LYS A 83 6.07 5.83 -9.36
N GLN A 84 6.13 4.53 -9.08
CA GLN A 84 6.61 3.56 -10.04
C GLN A 84 5.68 3.45 -11.26
N ILE A 85 4.37 3.32 -11.03
CA ILE A 85 3.37 3.28 -12.12
C ILE A 85 3.47 4.54 -12.99
N PHE A 86 3.53 5.71 -12.36
CA PHE A 86 3.70 7.02 -12.98
C PHE A 86 4.96 7.11 -13.87
N GLN A 87 6.07 6.50 -13.42
CA GLN A 87 7.32 6.47 -14.16
C GLN A 87 7.34 5.44 -15.29
N THR A 88 6.72 4.27 -15.08
CA THR A 88 6.80 3.13 -16.01
C THR A 88 5.76 3.19 -17.13
N PHE A 89 4.54 3.63 -16.83
CA PHE A 89 3.41 3.54 -17.78
C PHE A 89 2.91 4.89 -18.27
N PHE A 90 3.22 5.98 -17.56
CA PHE A 90 2.69 7.31 -17.86
C PHE A 90 3.75 8.32 -18.27
N ASP A 91 5.00 7.89 -18.49
CA ASP A 91 6.12 8.76 -18.92
C ASP A 91 6.28 10.02 -18.06
N LYS A 92 5.97 9.92 -16.76
CA LYS A 92 5.94 11.06 -15.82
C LYS A 92 4.95 12.18 -16.20
N SER A 93 3.92 11.88 -16.98
CA SER A 93 2.85 12.80 -17.32
C SER A 93 1.74 12.77 -16.28
N VAL A 94 1.65 13.83 -15.46
CA VAL A 94 0.60 13.99 -14.45
C VAL A 94 -0.78 14.00 -15.10
N GLU A 95 -0.91 14.71 -16.23
CA GLU A 95 -2.15 14.81 -16.98
C GLU A 95 -2.68 13.44 -17.42
N LYS A 96 -1.84 12.61 -18.06
CA LYS A 96 -2.25 11.27 -18.49
C LYS A 96 -2.68 10.39 -17.31
N THR A 97 -1.96 10.46 -16.19
CA THR A 97 -2.32 9.68 -14.98
C THR A 97 -3.64 10.13 -14.38
N VAL A 98 -3.90 11.44 -14.29
CA VAL A 98 -5.16 11.97 -13.75
C VAL A 98 -6.33 11.63 -14.66
N ILE A 99 -6.19 11.78 -15.99
CA ILE A 99 -7.23 11.41 -16.96
C ILE A 99 -7.58 9.93 -16.82
N ALA A 100 -6.56 9.05 -16.80
CA ALA A 100 -6.77 7.62 -16.66
C ALA A 100 -7.51 7.26 -15.36
N LEU A 101 -7.15 7.91 -14.25
CA LEU A 101 -7.81 7.65 -12.97
C LEU A 101 -9.26 8.14 -12.97
N VAL A 102 -9.51 9.38 -13.37
CA VAL A 102 -10.86 9.97 -13.40
C VAL A 102 -11.79 9.24 -14.37
N SER A 103 -11.26 8.60 -15.42
CA SER A 103 -12.06 7.83 -16.38
C SER A 103 -12.49 6.45 -15.86
N GLU A 104 -11.85 5.92 -14.82
CA GLU A 104 -12.07 4.55 -14.32
C GLU A 104 -12.92 4.49 -13.04
N VAL A 105 -13.18 5.64 -12.40
CA VAL A 105 -13.99 5.73 -11.19
C VAL A 105 -15.17 6.66 -11.39
N ASP A 106 -16.35 6.23 -10.93
CA ASP A 106 -17.50 7.10 -10.78
C ASP A 106 -17.26 8.05 -9.60
N LEU A 107 -16.97 9.30 -9.93
CA LEU A 107 -16.78 10.36 -8.94
C LEU A 107 -18.10 11.08 -8.70
N SER A 108 -18.41 11.32 -7.43
CA SER A 108 -19.48 12.23 -7.04
C SER A 108 -19.16 13.68 -7.43
N ASP A 109 -20.20 14.50 -7.58
CA ASP A 109 -20.04 15.95 -7.80
C ASP A 109 -19.18 16.58 -6.69
N GLU A 110 -19.35 16.14 -5.43
CA GLU A 110 -18.53 16.64 -4.31
C GLU A 110 -17.05 16.23 -4.41
N GLU A 111 -16.73 15.09 -5.01
CA GLU A 111 -15.33 14.68 -5.26
C GLU A 111 -14.72 15.48 -6.41
N LEU A 112 -15.48 15.70 -7.48
CA LEU A 112 -15.07 16.54 -8.62
C LEU A 112 -14.80 17.99 -8.20
N ASP A 113 -15.65 18.55 -7.34
CA ASP A 113 -15.47 19.90 -6.79
C ASP A 113 -14.20 20.00 -5.94
N ARG A 114 -13.96 19.02 -5.06
CA ARG A 114 -12.74 18.98 -4.24
C ARG A 114 -11.47 18.86 -5.09
N LEU A 115 -11.49 18.01 -6.13
CA LEU A 115 -10.37 17.90 -7.08
C LEU A 115 -10.14 19.22 -7.82
N SER A 116 -11.20 19.87 -8.29
CA SER A 116 -11.13 21.17 -8.97
C SER A 116 -10.53 22.26 -8.07
N GLN A 117 -10.91 22.29 -6.80
CA GLN A 117 -10.35 23.22 -5.81
C GLN A 117 -8.85 22.96 -5.58
N LEU A 118 -8.42 21.70 -5.45
CA LEU A 118 -7.00 21.36 -5.29
C LEU A 118 -6.16 21.80 -6.50
N ILE A 119 -6.67 21.59 -7.71
CA ILE A 119 -6.01 22.04 -8.95
C ILE A 119 -5.93 23.57 -8.99
N ALA A 120 -7.00 24.27 -8.60
CA ALA A 120 -7.02 25.73 -8.54
C ALA A 120 -6.04 26.29 -7.50
N GLN A 121 -5.88 25.62 -6.35
CA GLN A 121 -4.88 25.98 -5.33
C GLN A 121 -3.46 25.78 -5.86
N ALA A 122 -3.19 24.66 -6.53
CA ALA A 122 -1.88 24.38 -7.15
C ALA A 122 -1.51 25.45 -8.19
N LYS A 123 -2.48 25.93 -9.00
CA LYS A 123 -2.28 27.04 -9.94
C LYS A 123 -1.88 28.34 -9.24
N LYS A 124 -2.43 28.64 -8.06
CA LYS A 124 -2.11 29.85 -7.28
C LYS A 124 -0.75 29.76 -6.58
N GLY A 125 -0.32 28.57 -6.18
CA GLY A 125 1.00 28.34 -5.57
C GLY A 125 2.16 28.25 -6.58
N GLY A 126 1.86 28.06 -7.87
CA GLY A 126 2.84 27.92 -8.95
C GLY A 126 3.41 29.22 -9.52
N THR A 127 3.03 30.40 -9.00
CA THR A 127 3.52 31.72 -9.47
C THR A 127 4.73 32.22 -8.67
N SER A 128 5.53 31.32 -8.09
CA SER A 128 6.80 31.66 -7.44
C SER A 128 7.85 30.60 -7.72
N SER A 129 8.27 30.50 -8.99
CA SER A 129 9.57 30.02 -9.45
C SER A 129 9.78 30.43 -10.90
#